data_AF-A0A2N4XBM6-F1
#
_entry.id   AF-A0A2N4XBM6-F1
#
_cell.length_a   1.000
_cell.length_b   1.000
_cell.length_c   1.000
_cell.angle_alpha   90.00
_cell.angle_beta   90.00
_cell.angle_gamma   90.00
#
_symmetry.space_group_name_H-M   'P 1'
#
loop_
_entity.id
_entity.type
_entity.pdbx_description
1 polymer ?
#
loop_
_entity_poly.entity_id
_entity_poly.type
_entity_poly.pdbx_seq_one_letter_code
_entity_poly.pdbx_strand_id
1 'polypeptide(L)'
;MVCWPVLQECSSVHSLNPMTNYLSVEDFKSHQLPHIDQLIAGLQKLIMNAHPKMQEHFSINTPMYKVKHDVCYIGKIHPKKGLELCFLRGYQLSNEHGLLDAKGRKYIHGITFTDIDDLQNKKQSFIEILNEALILDELNERNVFTDMLQAARRKKS
;
A
#
# COMPACT_ATOMS: atom_id res chain seq x y z
N MET A 1 15.81 27.37 46.30
CA MET A 1 16.36 27.87 45.03
C MET A 1 17.24 26.79 44.44
N VAL A 2 16.66 25.86 43.68
CA VAL A 2 17.40 24.88 42.88
C VAL A 2 16.63 24.76 41.58
N CYS A 3 17.26 25.21 40.49
CA CYS A 3 16.69 25.33 39.16
C CYS A 3 16.53 23.94 38.52
N TRP A 4 15.33 23.69 37.99
CA TRP A 4 15.03 22.62 37.04
C TRP A 4 15.47 23.08 35.64
N PRO A 5 16.28 22.32 34.87
CA PRO A 5 16.46 22.65 33.47
C PRO A 5 15.28 22.08 32.67
N VAL A 6 14.34 22.99 32.42
CA VAL A 6 13.71 23.31 31.12
C VAL A 6 13.82 22.25 30.02
N LEU A 7 12.65 21.75 29.63
CA LEU A 7 12.31 21.17 28.34
C LEU A 7 12.66 22.13 27.18
N GLN A 8 13.56 21.72 26.29
CA GLN A 8 13.73 22.17 24.89
C GLN A 8 14.51 21.05 24.18
N GLU A 9 14.18 20.48 23.03
CA GLU A 9 13.22 20.82 21.98
C GLU A 9 12.99 19.53 21.15
N CYS A 10 11.77 19.00 21.15
CA CYS A 10 11.35 18.00 20.16
C CYS A 10 11.09 18.72 18.83
N SER A 11 12.13 18.94 18.04
CA SER A 11 12.03 19.64 16.74
C SER A 11 12.82 18.91 15.65
N SER A 12 12.31 17.76 15.20
CA SER A 12 12.56 17.28 13.83
C SER A 12 11.32 16.61 13.30
N VAL A 13 10.47 17.45 12.72
CA VAL A 13 9.30 17.07 11.93
C VAL A 13 9.82 16.24 10.74
N HIS A 14 9.87 14.92 10.89
CA HIS A 14 10.17 13.99 9.79
C HIS A 14 8.91 13.86 8.92
N SER A 15 8.53 14.93 8.24
CA SER A 15 8.03 14.74 6.88
C SER A 15 9.15 14.05 6.13
N LEU A 16 8.89 12.87 5.54
CA LEU A 16 9.83 12.20 4.66
C LEU A 16 10.53 13.25 3.80
N ASN A 17 11.85 13.37 3.96
CA ASN A 17 12.64 14.33 3.21
C ASN A 17 12.42 13.97 1.73
N PRO A 18 11.85 14.86 0.89
CA PRO A 18 11.41 14.51 -0.46
C PRO A 18 12.55 14.14 -1.44
N MET A 19 13.77 13.98 -0.92
CA MET A 19 15.01 13.72 -1.64
C MET A 19 15.69 12.39 -1.24
N THR A 20 15.14 11.61 -0.31
CA THR A 20 15.75 10.34 0.09
C THR A 20 15.37 9.24 -0.89
N ASN A 21 16.32 8.83 -1.73
CA ASN A 21 16.22 7.62 -2.54
C ASN A 21 16.73 6.45 -1.71
N TYR A 22 15.86 5.50 -1.42
CA TYR A 22 16.20 4.25 -0.75
C TYR A 22 16.71 3.23 -1.77
N LEU A 23 17.59 2.35 -1.31
CA LEU A 23 18.22 1.33 -2.15
C LEU A 23 17.42 0.02 -2.19
N SER A 24 16.71 -0.31 -1.10
CA SER A 24 15.94 -1.54 -0.96
C SER A 24 14.76 -1.38 -0.01
N VAL A 25 13.95 -2.44 0.16
CA VAL A 25 12.86 -2.49 1.14
C VAL A 25 13.41 -2.37 2.58
N GLU A 26 14.51 -3.03 2.88
CA GLU A 26 15.16 -2.99 4.19
C GLU A 26 15.68 -1.59 4.51
N ASP A 27 16.28 -0.93 3.53
CA ASP A 27 16.74 0.46 3.64
C ASP A 27 15.56 1.42 3.83
N PHE A 28 14.47 1.22 3.09
CA PHE A 28 13.24 1.99 3.28
C PHE A 28 12.69 1.85 4.72
N LYS A 29 12.67 0.62 5.26
CA LYS A 29 12.16 0.32 6.61
C LYS A 29 13.03 0.88 7.72
N SER A 30 14.36 0.80 7.59
CA SER A 30 15.30 1.30 8.60
C SER A 30 15.21 2.80 8.85
N HIS A 31 14.69 3.55 7.87
CA HIS A 31 14.45 4.99 7.96
C HIS A 31 13.06 5.38 8.47
N GLN A 32 12.21 4.41 8.82
CA GLN A 32 10.88 4.69 9.36
C GLN A 32 10.92 4.83 10.89
N LEU A 33 9.93 5.54 11.43
CA LEU A 33 9.71 5.55 12.88
C LEU A 33 9.31 4.16 13.37
N PRO A 34 9.66 3.76 14.61
CA PRO A 34 9.43 2.39 15.09
C PRO A 34 7.98 1.90 14.97
N HIS A 35 6.99 2.75 15.24
CA HIS A 35 5.58 2.39 15.11
C HIS A 35 5.12 2.22 13.66
N ILE A 36 5.72 2.96 12.72
CA ILE A 36 5.46 2.81 11.29
C ILE A 36 6.11 1.54 10.75
N ASP A 37 7.36 1.25 11.15
CA ASP A 37 8.03 0.01 10.74
C ASP A 37 7.28 -1.23 11.25
N GLN A 38 6.77 -1.20 12.48
CA GLN A 38 5.90 -2.26 13.01
C GLN A 38 4.63 -2.44 12.17
N LEU A 39 4.02 -1.33 11.73
CA LEU A 39 2.84 -1.36 10.88
C LEU A 39 3.15 -1.93 9.49
N ILE A 40 4.27 -1.52 8.89
CA ILE A 40 4.76 -2.07 7.61
C ILE A 40 5.03 -3.57 7.75
N ALA A 41 5.74 -4.01 8.79
CA ALA A 41 6.03 -5.42 9.02
C ALA A 41 4.75 -6.25 9.21
N GLY A 42 3.75 -5.70 9.92
CA GLY A 42 2.43 -6.32 10.08
C GLY A 42 1.71 -6.50 8.76
N LEU A 43 1.64 -5.45 7.93
CA LEU A 43 1.03 -5.49 6.61
C LEU A 43 1.79 -6.43 5.66
N GLN A 44 3.11 -6.32 5.60
CA GLN A 44 3.98 -7.17 4.79
C GLN A 44 3.72 -8.65 5.11
N LYS A 45 3.66 -9.03 6.39
CA LYS A 45 3.35 -10.40 6.79
C LYS A 45 1.99 -10.86 6.27
N LEU A 46 0.95 -10.03 6.37
CA LEU A 46 -0.39 -10.38 5.89
C LEU A 46 -0.40 -10.52 4.35
N ILE A 47 0.25 -9.61 3.64
CA ILE A 47 0.30 -9.60 2.17
C ILE A 47 1.07 -10.81 1.64
N MET A 48 2.26 -11.08 2.18
CA MET A 48 3.09 -12.20 1.76
C MET A 48 2.45 -13.57 2.04
N ASN A 49 1.60 -13.67 3.08
CA ASN A 49 0.87 -14.89 3.39
C ASN A 49 -0.42 -15.07 2.57
N ALA A 50 -0.89 -14.04 1.87
CA ALA A 50 -2.17 -14.08 1.15
C ALA A 50 -2.11 -14.95 -0.12
N HIS A 51 -0.93 -15.10 -0.72
CA HIS A 51 -0.77 -15.91 -1.94
C HIS A 51 0.63 -16.55 -2.01
N PRO A 52 0.76 -17.85 -2.33
CA PRO A 52 2.05 -18.55 -2.31
C PRO A 52 3.07 -18.05 -3.34
N LYS A 53 2.60 -17.37 -4.40
CA LYS A 53 3.45 -16.73 -5.41
C LYS A 53 3.60 -15.22 -5.22
N MET A 54 3.17 -14.68 -4.08
CA MET A 54 3.35 -13.26 -3.77
C MET A 54 4.83 -12.91 -3.76
N GLN A 55 5.20 -11.85 -4.47
CA GLN A 55 6.55 -11.31 -4.52
C GLN A 55 6.55 -9.88 -4.03
N GLU A 56 7.48 -9.57 -3.14
CA GLU A 56 7.84 -8.20 -2.80
C GLU A 56 8.98 -7.73 -3.72
N HIS A 57 8.86 -6.50 -4.19
CA HIS A 57 9.94 -5.83 -4.91
C HIS A 57 9.95 -4.34 -4.55
N PHE A 58 11.05 -3.67 -4.87
CA PHE A 58 11.21 -2.25 -4.60
C PHE A 58 11.17 -1.47 -5.91
N SER A 59 10.27 -0.51 -6.02
CA SER A 59 10.13 0.32 -7.21
C SER A 59 9.51 1.66 -6.85
N ILE A 60 9.87 2.71 -7.60
CA ILE A 60 9.40 4.09 -7.35
C ILE A 60 9.58 4.48 -5.87
N ASN A 61 10.71 4.08 -5.29
CA ASN A 61 11.08 4.38 -3.92
C ASN A 61 10.14 3.83 -2.83
N THR A 62 9.39 2.76 -3.11
CA THR A 62 8.49 2.14 -2.15
C THR A 62 8.38 0.62 -2.31
N PRO A 63 8.10 -0.15 -1.25
CA PRO A 63 7.76 -1.56 -1.35
C PRO A 63 6.46 -1.78 -2.13
N MET A 64 6.52 -2.70 -3.08
CA MET A 64 5.42 -3.10 -3.96
C MET A 64 5.23 -4.62 -3.91
N TYR A 65 3.98 -5.06 -4.11
CA TYR A 65 3.59 -6.47 -3.97
C TYR A 65 2.84 -6.93 -5.21
N LYS A 66 3.28 -8.05 -5.78
CA LYS A 66 2.74 -8.59 -7.04
C LYS A 66 2.61 -10.10 -7.04
N VAL A 67 1.72 -10.61 -7.90
CA VAL A 67 1.66 -12.02 -8.28
C VAL A 67 1.89 -12.15 -9.78
N LYS A 68 0.92 -11.77 -10.61
CA LYS A 68 1.08 -11.63 -12.07
C LYS A 68 1.38 -10.18 -12.42
N HIS A 69 0.60 -9.26 -11.86
CA HIS A 69 0.81 -7.82 -11.93
C HIS A 69 0.91 -7.23 -10.53
N ASP A 70 1.30 -5.95 -10.45
CA ASP A 70 1.32 -5.22 -9.19
C ASP A 70 -0.11 -5.09 -8.62
N VAL A 71 -0.27 -5.54 -7.38
CA VAL A 71 -1.55 -5.60 -6.68
C VAL A 71 -1.70 -4.40 -5.74
N CYS A 72 -0.71 -4.23 -4.86
CA CYS A 72 -0.70 -3.14 -3.88
C CYS A 72 0.72 -2.66 -3.57
N TYR A 73 0.82 -1.48 -2.96
CA TYR A 73 2.09 -0.87 -2.56
C TYR A 73 1.92 0.03 -1.34
N ILE A 74 3.03 0.29 -0.64
CA ILE A 74 3.05 1.25 0.47
C ILE A 74 2.99 2.68 -0.10
N GLY A 75 1.91 3.39 0.22
CA GLY A 75 1.65 4.74 -0.23
C GLY A 75 2.25 5.79 0.70
N LYS A 76 1.46 6.84 0.98
CA LYS A 76 1.91 7.95 1.82
C LYS A 76 2.06 7.48 3.26
N ILE A 77 3.21 7.81 3.86
CA ILE A 77 3.48 7.64 5.29
C ILE A 77 3.44 9.01 5.94
N HIS A 78 2.79 9.10 7.10
CA HIS A 78 2.74 10.31 7.90
C HIS A 78 2.96 9.97 9.38
N PRO A 79 3.97 10.58 10.05
CA PRO A 79 4.36 10.21 11.41
C PRO A 79 3.22 10.08 12.43
N LYS A 80 2.22 10.97 12.33
CA LYS A 80 1.06 11.03 13.25
C LYS A 80 -0.24 10.43 12.69
N LYS A 81 -0.31 10.15 11.39
CA LYS A 81 -1.56 9.67 10.74
C LYS A 81 -1.44 8.22 10.26
N GLY A 82 -0.27 7.61 10.48
CA GLY A 82 0.04 6.26 10.06
C GLY A 82 0.41 6.19 8.58
N LEU A 83 0.06 5.08 7.94
CA LEU A 83 0.42 4.81 6.56
C LEU A 83 -0.79 4.42 5.73
N GLU A 84 -0.69 4.70 4.44
CA GLU A 84 -1.67 4.27 3.45
C GLU A 84 -1.15 3.08 2.65
N LEU A 85 -1.94 2.01 2.57
CA LEU A 85 -1.70 0.92 1.62
C LEU A 85 -2.59 1.13 0.39
N CYS A 86 -2.01 1.17 -0.80
CA CYS A 86 -2.71 1.49 -2.04
C CYS A 86 -2.88 0.26 -2.93
N PHE A 87 -4.06 0.07 -3.49
CA PHE A 87 -4.37 -0.95 -4.50
C PHE A 87 -4.41 -0.33 -5.89
N LEU A 88 -3.62 -0.85 -6.83
CA LEU A 88 -3.46 -0.24 -8.16
C LEU A 88 -4.77 -0.21 -8.97
N ARG A 89 -5.60 -1.24 -8.77
CA ARG A 89 -6.94 -1.39 -9.36
C ARG A 89 -8.05 -1.23 -8.32
N GLY A 90 -7.82 -0.36 -7.32
CA GLY A 90 -8.76 -0.13 -6.24
C GLY A 90 -10.16 0.29 -6.69
N TYR A 91 -10.29 0.95 -7.85
CA TYR A 91 -11.58 1.33 -8.45
C TYR A 91 -12.47 0.17 -8.91
N GLN A 92 -11.91 -1.04 -9.02
CA GLN A 92 -12.64 -2.25 -9.42
C GLN A 92 -13.01 -3.13 -8.22
N LEU A 93 -12.57 -2.79 -7.02
CA LEU A 93 -12.86 -3.53 -5.79
C LEU A 93 -14.25 -3.13 -5.27
N SER A 94 -14.92 -4.05 -4.59
CA SER A 94 -16.32 -3.89 -4.15
C SER A 94 -16.50 -2.71 -3.18
N ASN A 95 -15.48 -2.49 -2.33
CA ASN A 95 -15.52 -1.58 -1.19
C ASN A 95 -16.69 -1.83 -0.22
N GLU A 96 -17.10 -3.09 -0.03
CA GLU A 96 -18.20 -3.45 0.89
C GLU A 96 -18.00 -2.94 2.34
N HIS A 97 -16.74 -2.86 2.77
CA HIS A 97 -16.36 -2.39 4.11
C HIS A 97 -16.26 -0.86 4.23
N GLY A 98 -16.34 -0.12 3.13
CA GLY A 98 -16.14 1.33 3.10
C GLY A 98 -14.72 1.79 3.47
N LEU A 99 -13.72 0.89 3.43
CA LEU A 99 -12.34 1.19 3.82
C LEU A 99 -11.49 1.79 2.70
N LEU A 100 -11.87 1.61 1.44
CA LEU A 100 -11.13 2.10 0.29
C LEU A 100 -11.46 3.56 0.01
N ASP A 101 -10.43 4.40 -0.01
CA ASP A 101 -10.51 5.81 -0.34
C ASP A 101 -9.68 6.12 -1.60
N ALA A 102 -10.32 6.75 -2.58
CA ALA A 102 -9.69 7.19 -3.81
C ALA A 102 -8.69 8.34 -3.58
N LYS A 103 -8.92 9.21 -2.59
CA LYS A 103 -8.16 10.46 -2.36
C LYS A 103 -7.96 11.27 -3.65
N GLY A 104 -9.00 11.32 -4.48
CA GLY A 104 -9.01 12.02 -5.78
C GLY A 104 -8.29 11.29 -6.94
N ARG A 105 -7.82 10.05 -6.74
CA ARG A 105 -7.19 9.24 -7.80
C ARG A 105 -8.24 8.45 -8.57
N LYS A 106 -8.03 8.30 -9.89
CA LYS A 106 -8.99 7.64 -10.78
C LYS A 106 -9.02 6.11 -10.65
N TYR A 107 -7.86 5.48 -10.47
CA TYR A 107 -7.73 4.02 -10.48
C TYR A 107 -7.26 3.43 -9.15
N ILE A 108 -6.48 4.20 -8.40
CA ILE A 108 -5.82 3.74 -7.18
C ILE A 108 -6.69 4.14 -5.98
N HIS A 109 -7.16 3.16 -5.22
CA HIS A 109 -7.80 3.39 -3.93
C HIS A 109 -6.91 2.80 -2.82
N GLY A 110 -6.93 3.38 -1.63
CA GLY A 110 -6.10 2.93 -0.53
C GLY A 110 -6.84 2.85 0.80
N ILE A 111 -6.28 2.07 1.71
CA ILE A 111 -6.71 1.96 3.10
C ILE A 111 -5.68 2.68 3.96
N THR A 112 -6.14 3.55 4.86
CA THR A 112 -5.25 4.19 5.84
C THR A 112 -5.28 3.41 7.16
N PHE A 113 -4.09 3.04 7.64
CA PHE A 113 -3.87 2.39 8.92
C PHE A 113 -3.13 3.36 9.84
N THR A 114 -3.68 3.68 11.00
CA THR A 114 -3.07 4.67 11.91
C THR A 114 -1.94 4.06 12.75
N ASP A 115 -2.12 2.83 13.19
CA ASP A 115 -1.26 2.09 14.11
C ASP A 115 -1.57 0.59 14.04
N ILE A 116 -0.90 -0.19 14.89
CA ILE A 116 -1.02 -1.65 14.90
C ILE A 116 -2.39 -2.14 15.38
N ASP A 117 -3.05 -1.41 16.27
CA ASP A 117 -4.37 -1.78 16.80
C ASP A 117 -5.44 -1.54 15.74
N ASP A 118 -5.35 -0.43 15.01
CA ASP A 118 -6.17 -0.14 13.85
C ASP A 118 -5.99 -1.19 12.74
N LEU A 119 -4.76 -1.68 12.52
CA LEU A 119 -4.52 -2.83 11.64
C LEU A 119 -5.23 -4.10 12.16
N GLN A 120 -5.16 -4.42 13.45
CA GLN A 120 -5.87 -5.60 13.99
C GLN A 120 -7.38 -5.47 13.85
N ASN A 121 -7.94 -4.27 14.10
CA ASN A 121 -9.37 -4.01 13.98
C ASN A 121 -9.87 -4.13 12.53
N LYS A 122 -9.08 -3.67 11.56
CA LYS A 122 -9.40 -3.75 10.12
C LYS A 122 -8.94 -5.04 9.46
N LYS A 123 -8.27 -5.94 10.18
CA LYS A 123 -7.53 -7.09 9.61
C LYS A 123 -8.41 -7.96 8.71
N GLN A 124 -9.61 -8.30 9.17
CA GLN A 124 -10.50 -9.18 8.42
C GLN A 124 -10.95 -8.54 7.10
N SER A 125 -11.47 -7.30 7.17
CA SER A 125 -11.84 -6.51 5.99
C SER A 125 -10.67 -6.29 5.03
N PHE A 126 -9.47 -6.05 5.56
CA PHE A 126 -8.26 -5.92 4.76
C PHE A 126 -7.94 -7.20 3.98
N ILE A 127 -8.00 -8.37 4.63
CA ILE A 127 -7.75 -9.67 3.98
C ILE A 127 -8.78 -9.92 2.87
N GLU A 128 -10.06 -9.60 3.09
CA GLU A 128 -11.10 -9.73 2.08
C GLU A 128 -10.84 -8.82 0.86
N ILE A 129 -10.51 -7.56 1.09
CA ILE A 129 -10.15 -6.61 0.02
C ILE A 129 -8.89 -7.08 -0.73
N LEU A 130 -7.90 -7.62 -0.03
CA LEU A 130 -6.69 -8.17 -0.65
C LEU A 130 -7.02 -9.39 -1.51
N ASN A 131 -7.90 -10.28 -1.03
CA ASN A 131 -8.36 -11.44 -1.80
C ASN A 131 -9.12 -11.02 -3.06
N GLU A 132 -9.99 -10.02 -2.99
CA GLU A 132 -10.64 -9.45 -4.17
C GLU A 132 -9.61 -8.94 -5.19
N ALA A 133 -8.59 -8.21 -4.72
CA ALA A 133 -7.53 -7.68 -5.57
C ALA A 133 -6.69 -8.79 -6.23
N LEU A 134 -6.49 -9.92 -5.53
CA LEU A 134 -5.81 -11.10 -6.07
C LEU A 134 -6.67 -11.83 -7.11
N ILE A 135 -7.97 -12.00 -6.85
CA ILE A 135 -8.92 -12.55 -7.84
C ILE A 135 -8.92 -11.67 -9.10
N LEU A 136 -8.95 -10.34 -8.94
CA LEU A 136 -8.87 -9.41 -10.06
C LEU A 136 -7.53 -9.51 -10.82
N ASP A 137 -6.42 -9.75 -10.11
CA ASP A 137 -5.12 -10.01 -10.76
C ASP A 137 -5.14 -11.29 -11.60
N GLU A 138 -5.80 -12.34 -11.10
CA GLU A 138 -5.95 -13.59 -11.81
C GLU A 138 -6.86 -13.47 -13.05
N LEU A 139 -8.00 -12.78 -12.91
CA LEU A 139 -8.99 -12.63 -13.99
C LEU A 139 -8.49 -11.77 -15.15
N ASN A 140 -7.61 -10.81 -14.89
CA ASN A 140 -7.06 -9.92 -15.91
C ASN A 140 -5.97 -10.56 -16.79
N GLU A 141 -5.80 -11.89 -16.80
CA GLU A 141 -4.98 -12.58 -17.82
C GLU A 141 -5.48 -12.35 -19.26
N ARG A 142 -6.77 -12.02 -19.43
CA ARG A 142 -7.29 -11.55 -20.71
C ARG A 142 -7.53 -10.07 -20.60
N ASN A 143 -6.66 -9.28 -21.22
CA ASN A 143 -6.95 -7.88 -21.48
C ASN A 143 -8.22 -7.84 -22.36
N VAL A 144 -9.38 -7.66 -21.75
CA VAL A 144 -10.64 -7.39 -22.45
C VAL A 144 -10.46 -6.22 -23.43
N PHE A 145 -9.58 -5.26 -23.08
CA PHE A 145 -9.14 -4.20 -23.98
C PHE A 145 -8.39 -4.71 -25.22
N THR A 146 -7.45 -5.64 -25.05
CA THR A 146 -6.73 -6.27 -26.16
C THR A 146 -7.66 -7.13 -27.02
N ASP A 147 -8.58 -7.87 -26.39
CA ASP A 147 -9.59 -8.66 -27.08
C ASP A 147 -10.59 -7.76 -27.85
N MET A 148 -11.01 -6.63 -27.27
CA MET A 148 -11.83 -5.62 -27.94
C MET A 148 -11.10 -4.96 -29.12
N LEU A 149 -9.82 -4.60 -28.95
CA LEU A 149 -9.01 -4.04 -30.04
C LEU A 149 -8.79 -5.05 -31.18
N GLN A 150 -8.59 -6.34 -30.84
CA GLN A 150 -8.47 -7.41 -31.84
C GLN A 150 -9.80 -7.69 -32.55
N ALA A 151 -10.92 -7.69 -31.82
CA ALA A 151 -12.25 -7.87 -32.39
C ALA A 151 -12.65 -6.70 -33.32
N ALA A 152 -12.32 -5.46 -32.97
CA ALA A 152 -12.54 -4.29 -33.81
C ALA A 152 -11.71 -4.33 -35.11
N ARG A 153 -10.48 -4.86 -35.05
CA ARG A 153 -9.64 -5.08 -36.24
C ARG A 153 -10.21 -6.15 -37.18
N ARG A 154 -10.77 -7.24 -36.65
CA ARG A 154 -11.34 -8.34 -37.45
C ARG A 154 -12.62 -7.96 -38.21
N LYS A 155 -13.42 -7.02 -37.71
CA LYS A 155 -14.63 -6.52 -38.40
C LYS A 155 -14.34 -5.59 -39.59
N LYS A 156 -13.09 -5.15 -39.75
CA LYS A 156 -12.67 -4.21 -40.80
C LYS A 156 -11.92 -4.88 -41.97
N SER A 157 -11.75 -6.20 -41.90
CA SER A 157 -11.27 -7.07 -42.99
C SER A 157 -12.43 -7.87 -43.55
#